data_AF-A0A5S4THC2-F1
#
_entry.id   AF-A0A5S4THC2-F1
#
_cell.length_a   1.000
_cell.length_b   1.000
_cell.length_c   1.000
_cell.angle_alpha   90.00
_cell.angle_beta   90.00
_cell.angle_gamma   90.00
#
_symmetry.space_group_name_H-M   'P 1'
#
loop_
_entity.id
_entity.type
_entity.pdbx_description
1 polymer ?
#
loop_
_entity_poly.entity_id
_entity_poly.type
_entity_poly.pdbx_seq_one_letter_code
_entity_poly.pdbx_strand_id
1 'polypeptide(L)'
;GSTGRVYLGELAMTSVTVDDTYTTFMSWVDEARDMLVRTNADNPRDAQKAIDFGAEGIGLCRTEHMFFEEDRITAVREMILADGLDDRLKALDKLLPFQCQDFYEIFKVLNGRACTIRLLDPPLHEFLPHEEKAIKDLAEQMG
;
A
#
# COMPACT_ATOMS: atom_id res chain seq x y z
N GLY A 1 -10.67 15.44 -11.52
CA GLY A 1 -10.57 16.04 -10.18
C GLY A 1 -10.46 17.56 -10.23
N SER A 2 -9.42 18.10 -10.87
CA SER A 2 -8.96 19.49 -10.70
C SER A 2 -9.97 20.61 -10.96
N THR A 3 -10.96 20.40 -11.83
CA THR A 3 -11.99 21.40 -12.16
C THR A 3 -13.34 21.13 -11.51
N GLY A 4 -13.49 20.03 -10.77
CA GLY A 4 -14.76 19.61 -10.17
C GLY A 4 -15.87 19.24 -11.17
N ARG A 5 -15.57 19.17 -12.48
CA ARG A 5 -16.56 18.82 -13.51
C ARG A 5 -16.86 17.32 -13.50
N VAL A 6 -18.14 17.00 -13.66
CA VAL A 6 -18.66 15.64 -13.82
C VAL A 6 -19.13 15.48 -15.26
N TYR A 7 -18.65 14.46 -15.94
CA TYR A 7 -18.97 14.16 -17.33
C TYR A 7 -19.76 12.86 -17.41
N LEU A 8 -20.66 12.77 -18.39
CA LEU A 8 -21.44 11.57 -18.64
C LEU A 8 -20.72 10.69 -19.66
N GLY A 9 -20.60 9.40 -19.37
CA GLY A 9 -19.90 8.43 -20.21
C GLY A 9 -18.39 8.33 -19.95
N GLU A 10 -17.69 7.58 -20.80
CA GLU A 10 -16.25 7.37 -20.72
C GLU A 10 -15.51 8.45 -21.52
N LEU A 11 -14.55 9.12 -20.88
CA LEU A 11 -13.67 10.07 -21.55
C LEU A 11 -12.36 9.37 -21.91
N ALA A 12 -11.85 9.65 -23.11
CA ALA A 12 -10.53 9.19 -23.50
C ALA A 12 -9.45 9.79 -22.59
N MET A 13 -8.71 8.91 -21.92
CA MET A 13 -7.58 9.31 -21.07
C MET A 13 -6.34 9.53 -21.93
N THR A 14 -5.57 10.56 -21.62
CA THR A 14 -4.24 10.78 -22.21
C THR A 14 -3.18 10.22 -21.27
N SER A 15 -2.27 9.39 -21.79
CA SER A 15 -1.09 8.99 -21.03
C SER A 15 -0.11 10.15 -20.94
N VAL A 16 0.45 10.39 -19.76
CA VAL A 16 1.53 11.37 -19.60
C VAL A 16 2.78 10.80 -20.25
N THR A 17 3.31 11.48 -21.27
CA THR A 17 4.61 11.19 -21.85
C THR A 17 5.66 12.10 -21.22
N VAL A 18 6.69 11.50 -20.64
CA VAL A 18 7.89 12.22 -20.22
C VAL A 18 8.72 12.46 -21.46
N ASP A 19 8.86 13.72 -21.87
CA ASP A 19 9.68 14.09 -23.02
C ASP A 19 11.11 14.51 -22.60
N ASP A 20 11.99 14.68 -23.58
CA ASP A 20 13.39 15.06 -23.35
C ASP A 20 13.51 16.43 -22.68
N THR A 21 12.53 17.32 -22.91
CA THR A 21 12.52 18.66 -22.31
C THR A 21 12.27 18.57 -20.82
N TYR A 22 11.27 17.78 -20.41
CA TYR A 22 10.99 17.49 -19.00
C TYR A 22 12.20 16.86 -18.31
N THR A 23 12.83 15.87 -18.95
CA THR A 23 13.98 15.16 -18.37
C THR A 23 15.16 16.11 -18.16
N THR A 24 15.46 16.96 -19.16
CA THR A 24 16.53 17.97 -19.06
C THR A 24 16.25 19.00 -17.97
N PHE A 25 15.01 19.45 -17.86
CA PHE A 25 14.63 20.39 -16.81
C PHE A 25 14.74 19.76 -15.42
N MET A 26 14.28 18.52 -15.26
CA MET A 26 14.34 17.82 -13.97
C MET A 26 15.78 17.55 -13.52
N SER A 27 16.73 17.32 -14.44
CA SER A 27 18.14 17.22 -14.04
C SER A 27 18.68 18.52 -13.42
N TRP A 28 18.27 19.69 -13.92
CA TRP A 28 18.66 20.96 -13.30
C TRP A 28 18.00 21.18 -11.94
N VAL A 29 16.75 20.71 -11.79
CA VAL A 29 16.05 20.74 -10.50
C VAL A 29 16.77 19.85 -9.48
N ASP A 30 17.21 18.65 -9.90
CA ASP A 30 17.96 17.73 -9.06
C ASP A 30 19.33 18.29 -8.64
N GLU A 31 20.01 19.03 -9.52
CA GLU A 31 21.28 19.69 -9.20
C GLU A 31 21.10 20.88 -8.22
N ALA A 32 19.97 21.58 -8.29
CA ALA A 32 19.72 22.78 -7.50
C ALA A 32 19.10 22.50 -6.12
N ARG A 33 18.42 21.36 -5.95
CA ARG A 33 17.71 21.03 -4.71
C ARG A 33 18.65 20.51 -3.62
N ASP A 34 18.32 20.84 -2.37
CA ASP A 34 18.99 20.29 -1.18
C ASP A 34 18.22 19.10 -0.59
N MET A 35 16.88 19.13 -0.67
CA MET A 35 16.03 18.08 -0.09
C MET A 35 15.92 16.86 -1.00
N LEU A 36 15.99 15.68 -0.40
CA LEU A 36 15.65 14.42 -1.06
C LEU A 36 14.13 14.33 -1.33
N VAL A 37 13.77 13.70 -2.45
CA VAL A 37 12.39 13.41 -2.81
C VAL A 37 12.15 11.90 -2.70
N ARG A 38 11.38 11.50 -1.69
CA ARG A 38 10.96 10.13 -1.46
C ARG A 38 9.46 9.99 -1.75
N THR A 39 9.03 8.78 -2.08
CA THR A 39 7.62 8.50 -2.40
C THR A 39 6.86 7.92 -1.21
N ASN A 40 5.53 8.04 -1.26
CA ASN A 40 4.64 7.22 -0.46
C ASN A 40 4.16 6.08 -1.35
N ALA A 41 4.57 4.85 -1.04
CA ALA A 41 4.24 3.67 -1.85
C ALA A 41 4.19 2.41 -0.98
N ASP A 42 3.13 1.64 -1.20
CA ASP A 42 2.79 0.49 -0.35
C ASP A 42 2.83 -0.84 -1.12
N ASN A 43 3.08 -0.79 -2.43
CA ASN A 43 3.19 -1.97 -3.30
C ASN A 43 4.32 -1.81 -4.34
N PRO A 44 4.83 -2.91 -4.92
CA PRO A 44 5.97 -2.88 -5.85
C PRO A 44 5.72 -2.05 -7.12
N ARG A 45 4.48 -2.07 -7.64
CA ARG A 45 4.13 -1.34 -8.86
C ARG A 45 4.25 0.17 -8.68
N ASP A 46 3.73 0.68 -7.57
CA ASP A 46 3.73 2.10 -7.28
C ASP A 46 5.14 2.57 -6.86
N ALA A 47 5.89 1.70 -6.15
CA ALA A 47 7.30 1.93 -5.86
C ALA A 47 8.13 2.04 -7.16
N GLN A 48 7.93 1.13 -8.12
CA GLN A 48 8.66 1.12 -9.39
C GLN A 48 8.38 2.39 -10.18
N LYS A 49 7.09 2.74 -10.36
CA LYS A 49 6.71 3.97 -11.04
C LYS A 49 7.36 5.19 -10.41
N ALA A 50 7.33 5.29 -9.08
CA ALA A 50 7.95 6.42 -8.40
C ALA A 50 9.46 6.52 -8.65
N ILE A 51 10.18 5.37 -8.67
CA ILE A 51 11.60 5.32 -9.02
C ILE A 51 11.82 5.75 -10.48
N ASP A 52 10.95 5.33 -11.40
CA ASP A 52 11.01 5.75 -12.81
C ASP A 52 10.87 7.28 -12.97
N PHE A 53 10.17 7.93 -12.02
CA PHE A 53 10.04 9.39 -11.92
C PHE A 53 11.13 10.07 -11.06
N GLY A 54 12.16 9.33 -10.62
CA GLY A 54 13.30 9.87 -9.88
C GLY A 54 13.20 9.82 -8.35
N ALA A 55 12.22 9.12 -7.78
CA ALA A 55 12.13 8.98 -6.33
C ALA A 55 13.37 8.28 -5.75
N GLU A 56 13.89 8.83 -4.65
CA GLU A 56 15.14 8.41 -4.01
C GLU A 56 14.93 7.38 -2.90
N GLY A 57 13.74 6.78 -2.86
CA GLY A 57 13.32 5.79 -1.89
C GLY A 57 11.86 5.98 -1.47
N ILE A 58 11.40 5.17 -0.51
CA ILE A 58 10.03 5.25 0.03
C ILE A 58 10.08 5.91 1.40
N GLY A 59 9.48 7.09 1.54
CA GLY A 59 9.39 7.85 2.78
C GLY A 59 8.28 7.36 3.71
N LEU A 60 7.27 6.68 3.15
CA LEU A 60 6.20 6.04 3.90
C LEU A 60 5.65 4.84 3.12
N CYS A 61 5.85 3.64 3.66
CA CYS A 61 5.18 2.41 3.27
C CYS A 61 4.19 2.06 4.39
N ARG A 62 2.90 2.09 4.06
CA ARG A 62 1.79 1.77 4.95
C ARG A 62 1.50 0.28 4.90
N THR A 63 1.75 -0.41 6.00
CA THR A 63 1.48 -1.85 6.09
C THR A 63 0.00 -2.20 6.03
N GLU A 64 -0.87 -1.21 6.23
CA GLU A 64 -2.29 -1.46 6.46
C GLU A 64 -3.01 -1.85 5.17
N HIS A 65 -2.56 -1.27 4.06
CA HIS A 65 -3.01 -1.62 2.72
C HIS A 65 -2.64 -3.07 2.35
N MET A 66 -1.63 -3.65 2.98
CA MET A 66 -1.24 -5.06 2.77
C MET A 66 -2.21 -6.04 3.42
N PHE A 67 -3.16 -5.58 4.23
CA PHE A 67 -4.10 -6.44 4.96
C PHE A 67 -5.50 -6.52 4.35
N PHE A 68 -5.87 -5.61 3.44
CA PHE A 68 -7.23 -5.50 2.94
C PHE A 68 -7.59 -6.49 1.81
N GLU A 69 -6.64 -7.27 1.31
CA GLU A 69 -6.92 -8.36 0.37
C GLU A 69 -7.75 -9.48 1.03
N GLU A 70 -8.66 -10.13 0.28
CA GLU A 70 -9.66 -11.08 0.82
C GLU A 70 -9.07 -12.20 1.69
N ASP A 71 -7.95 -12.79 1.29
CA ASP A 71 -7.31 -13.87 2.05
C ASP A 71 -6.65 -13.36 3.35
N ARG A 72 -6.21 -12.10 3.35
CA ARG A 72 -5.43 -11.49 4.44
C ARG A 72 -6.33 -10.85 5.48
N ILE A 73 -7.41 -10.20 5.03
CA ILE A 73 -8.39 -9.58 5.91
C ILE A 73 -9.04 -10.62 6.82
N THR A 74 -9.20 -11.84 6.33
CA THR A 74 -9.72 -12.97 7.11
C THR A 74 -8.78 -13.32 8.27
N ALA A 75 -7.48 -13.45 8.02
CA ALA A 75 -6.49 -13.72 9.09
C ALA A 75 -6.38 -12.55 10.09
N VAL A 76 -6.54 -11.30 9.65
CA VAL A 76 -6.61 -10.14 10.57
C VAL A 76 -7.87 -10.20 11.45
N ARG A 77 -9.01 -10.59 10.89
CA ARG A 77 -10.27 -10.74 11.65
C ARG A 77 -10.18 -11.86 12.67
N GLU A 78 -9.59 -13.00 12.31
CA GLU A 78 -9.28 -14.09 13.25
C GLU A 78 -8.41 -13.58 14.41
N MET A 79 -7.36 -12.81 14.12
CA MET A 79 -6.48 -12.23 15.15
C MET A 79 -7.23 -11.29 16.11
N ILE A 80 -8.19 -10.52 15.59
CA ILE A 80 -9.01 -9.59 16.37
C ILE A 80 -9.98 -10.35 17.29
N LEU A 81 -10.63 -11.40 16.75
CA LEU A 81 -11.67 -12.17 17.43
C LEU A 81 -11.14 -13.33 18.30
N ALA A 82 -9.84 -13.63 18.25
CA ALA A 82 -9.23 -14.70 19.03
C ALA A 82 -9.46 -14.55 20.55
N ASP A 83 -9.90 -15.64 21.19
CA ASP A 83 -10.18 -15.71 22.64
C ASP A 83 -8.92 -15.71 23.52
N GLY A 84 -7.76 -16.02 22.94
CA GLY A 84 -6.51 -16.20 23.68
C GLY A 84 -5.27 -15.87 22.86
N LEU A 85 -4.13 -15.79 23.58
CA LEU A 85 -2.83 -15.48 22.97
C LEU A 85 -2.44 -16.50 21.91
N ASP A 86 -2.64 -17.79 22.17
CA ASP A 86 -2.24 -18.87 21.27
C ASP A 86 -2.97 -18.78 19.92
N ASP A 87 -4.28 -18.51 19.94
CA ASP A 87 -5.07 -18.38 18.70
C ASP A 87 -4.76 -17.08 17.97
N ARG A 88 -4.47 -16.00 18.70
CA ARG A 88 -3.98 -14.75 18.11
C ARG A 88 -2.63 -14.95 17.40
N LEU A 89 -1.71 -15.72 17.98
CA LEU A 89 -0.42 -16.03 17.37
C LEU A 89 -0.59 -16.86 16.09
N LYS A 90 -1.46 -17.88 16.10
CA LYS A 90 -1.76 -18.67 14.89
C LYS A 90 -2.30 -17.80 13.75
N ALA A 91 -3.17 -16.83 14.06
CA ALA A 91 -3.70 -15.90 13.06
C ALA A 91 -2.61 -14.97 12.51
N LEU A 92 -1.71 -14.48 13.36
CA LEU A 92 -0.54 -13.69 12.96
C LEU A 92 0.44 -14.49 12.08
N ASP A 93 0.65 -15.77 12.39
CA ASP A 93 1.53 -16.65 11.61
C ASP A 93 1.04 -16.83 10.16
N LYS A 94 -0.29 -16.75 9.93
CA LYS A 94 -0.86 -16.75 8.58
C LYS A 94 -0.49 -15.48 7.80
N LEU A 95 -0.35 -14.33 8.47
CA LEU A 95 -0.02 -13.04 7.84
C LEU A 95 1.46 -12.90 7.50
N LEU A 96 2.33 -13.55 8.27
CA LEU A 96 3.78 -13.49 8.11
C LEU A 96 4.26 -13.75 6.65
N PRO A 97 3.89 -14.86 5.99
CA PRO A 97 4.38 -15.13 4.63
C PRO A 97 3.92 -14.08 3.61
N PHE A 98 2.71 -13.55 3.75
CA PHE A 98 2.21 -12.50 2.86
C PHE A 98 2.99 -11.20 3.03
N GLN A 99 3.19 -10.75 4.27
CA GLN A 99 4.00 -9.56 4.53
C GLN A 99 5.45 -9.73 4.07
N CYS A 100 6.07 -10.88 4.35
CA CYS A 100 7.43 -11.15 3.90
C CYS A 100 7.55 -11.05 2.37
N GLN A 101 6.58 -11.59 1.64
CA GLN A 101 6.57 -11.53 0.18
C GLN A 101 6.39 -10.09 -0.34
N ASP A 102 5.46 -9.33 0.23
CA ASP A 102 5.24 -7.93 -0.17
C ASP A 102 6.49 -7.09 0.05
N PHE A 103 7.12 -7.20 1.22
CA PHE A 103 8.35 -6.47 1.51
C PHE A 103 9.50 -6.92 0.63
N TYR A 104 9.62 -8.23 0.36
CA TYR A 104 10.63 -8.74 -0.56
C TYR A 104 10.51 -8.09 -1.94
N GLU A 105 9.30 -8.04 -2.52
CA GLU A 105 9.09 -7.42 -3.83
C GLU A 105 9.32 -5.90 -3.80
N ILE A 106 8.92 -5.21 -2.72
CA ILE A 106 9.22 -3.78 -2.53
C ILE A 106 10.74 -3.54 -2.47
N PHE A 107 11.47 -4.31 -1.66
CA PHE A 107 12.91 -4.14 -1.52
C PHE A 107 13.68 -4.48 -2.79
N LYS A 108 13.20 -5.47 -3.55
CA LYS A 108 13.73 -5.83 -4.86
C LYS A 108 13.62 -4.67 -5.85
N VAL A 109 12.47 -3.99 -5.89
CA VAL A 109 12.26 -2.79 -6.70
C VAL A 109 13.15 -1.62 -6.24
N LEU A 110 13.30 -1.43 -4.93
CA LEU A 110 14.11 -0.34 -4.39
C LEU A 110 15.59 -0.46 -4.70
N ASN A 111 16.10 -1.68 -4.88
CA ASN A 111 17.49 -1.96 -5.26
C ASN A 111 18.51 -1.17 -4.42
N GLY A 112 18.39 -1.29 -3.09
CA GLY A 112 19.28 -0.62 -2.13
C GLY A 112 18.86 0.77 -1.68
N ARG A 113 17.78 1.35 -2.22
CA ARG A 113 17.20 2.62 -1.73
C ARG A 113 16.50 2.44 -0.38
N ALA A 114 16.46 3.52 0.39
CA ALA A 114 15.84 3.51 1.72
C ALA A 114 14.31 3.34 1.66
N CYS A 115 13.77 2.52 2.56
CA CYS A 115 12.35 2.34 2.78
C CYS A 115 12.00 2.63 4.24
N THR A 116 11.05 3.51 4.48
CA THR A 116 10.50 3.76 5.81
C THR A 116 9.15 3.06 5.91
N ILE A 117 9.11 1.98 6.69
CA ILE A 117 7.91 1.18 6.91
C ILE A 117 7.21 1.67 8.16
N ARG A 118 5.93 2.03 8.03
CA ARG A 118 5.06 2.32 9.16
C ARG A 118 4.34 1.05 9.57
N LEU A 119 4.46 0.70 10.84
CA LEU A 119 3.70 -0.40 11.45
C LEU A 119 2.20 -0.07 11.44
N LEU A 120 1.37 -1.05 11.80
CA LEU A 120 -0.08 -0.91 11.84
C LEU A 120 -0.52 0.31 12.67
N ASP A 121 -1.14 1.29 12.01
CA ASP A 121 -1.66 2.55 12.58
C ASP A 121 -3.17 2.58 12.89
N PRO A 122 -4.08 2.04 12.05
CA PRO A 122 -5.52 2.17 12.23
C PRO A 122 -6.02 1.30 13.38
N PRO A 123 -7.09 1.73 14.05
CA PRO A 123 -7.72 0.95 15.09
C PRO A 123 -8.35 -0.32 14.51
N LEU A 124 -8.37 -1.39 15.33
CA LEU A 124 -8.79 -2.72 14.89
C LEU A 124 -10.22 -2.78 14.32
N HIS A 125 -11.10 -1.87 14.73
CA HIS A 125 -12.48 -1.84 14.25
C HIS A 125 -12.61 -1.50 12.76
N GLU A 126 -11.59 -0.90 12.13
CA GLU A 126 -11.58 -0.62 10.69
C GLU A 126 -11.46 -1.89 9.84
N PHE A 127 -11.00 -3.00 10.42
CA PHE A 127 -10.89 -4.30 9.72
C PHE A 127 -12.17 -5.15 9.84
N LEU A 128 -13.09 -4.75 10.71
CA LEU A 128 -14.35 -5.48 10.93
C LEU A 128 -15.42 -5.02 9.94
N PRO A 129 -16.29 -5.94 9.47
CA PRO A 129 -17.40 -5.57 8.60
C PRO A 129 -18.43 -4.72 9.36
N HIS A 130 -19.04 -3.76 8.67
CA HIS A 130 -20.09 -2.91 9.22
C HIS A 130 -21.51 -3.27 8.71
N GLU A 131 -21.61 -4.02 7.61
CA GLU A 131 -22.89 -4.47 7.07
C GLU A 131 -23.38 -5.73 7.78
N GLU A 132 -24.67 -5.77 8.14
CA GLU A 132 -25.26 -6.93 8.85
C GLU A 132 -25.01 -8.27 8.12
N LYS A 133 -25.07 -8.26 6.79
CA LYS A 133 -24.81 -9.46 5.99
C LYS A 133 -23.36 -9.94 6.16
N ALA A 134 -22.40 -9.04 5.99
CA ALA A 134 -20.98 -9.37 6.13
C ALA A 134 -20.60 -9.77 7.57
N ILE A 135 -21.31 -9.26 8.59
CA ILE A 135 -21.16 -9.69 9.98
C ILE A 135 -21.64 -11.13 10.16
N LYS A 136 -22.79 -11.50 9.58
CA LYS A 136 -23.31 -12.88 9.62
C LYS A 136 -22.37 -13.85 8.90
N ASP A 137 -21.92 -13.47 7.70
CA ASP A 137 -20.98 -14.28 6.92
C ASP A 137 -19.67 -14.51 7.71
N LEU A 138 -19.17 -13.47 8.38
CA LEU A 138 -17.99 -13.59 9.25
C LEU A 138 -18.24 -14.49 10.46
N ALA A 139 -19.40 -14.38 11.12
CA ALA A 139 -19.74 -15.24 12.26
C ALA A 139 -19.80 -16.72 11.84
N GLU A 140 -20.43 -17.04 10.71
CA GLU A 140 -20.48 -18.41 10.17
C GLU A 140 -19.10 -18.96 9.81
N GLN A 141 -18.19 -18.11 9.33
CA GLN A 141 -16.81 -18.50 9.04
C GLN A 141 -15.96 -18.75 10.31
N MET A 142 -16.28 -18.06 11.41
CA MET A 142 -15.46 -18.06 12.63
C MET A 142 -15.97 -19.00 13.73
N GLY A 143 -17.24 -19.45 13.67
CA GLY A 143 -17.81 -20.46 14.58
C GLY A 143 -18.93 -19.92 15.45
#